data_AF-M5RYC7-F1
#
_entry.id   AF-M5RYC7-F1
#
_cell.length_a   1.000
_cell.length_b   1.000
_cell.length_c   1.000
_cell.angle_alpha   90.00
_cell.angle_beta   90.00
_cell.angle_gamma   90.00
#
_symmetry.space_group_name_H-M   'P 1'
#
loop_
_entity.id
_entity.type
_entity.pdbx_description
1 polymer ?
#
loop_
_entity_poly.entity_id
_entity_poly.type
_entity_poly.pdbx_seq_one_letter_code
_entity_poly.pdbx_strand_id
1 'polypeptide(L)'
;MGYEIHIQRGDDSAITLQEWCDAVDAADGVRLSTEDVVARNPATGEEIRIGRRDGDAQVYFSDDDAWVSCLHFSQGRISFRPGNDFDDKDSPFRRALVAIAAHLDAKLVGDEGETYD
;
A
#
# COMPACT_ATOMS: atom_id res chain seq x y z
N MET A 1 14.04 -11.58 5.89
CA MET A 1 12.84 -11.26 6.68
C MET A 1 12.71 -9.76 6.62
N GLY A 2 11.79 -9.27 5.77
CA GLY A 2 11.56 -7.83 5.63
C GLY A 2 10.47 -7.45 6.61
N TYR A 3 10.74 -6.45 7.44
CA TYR A 3 9.72 -5.86 8.29
C TYR A 3 8.64 -5.21 7.40
N GLU A 4 7.38 -5.46 7.71
CA GLU A 4 6.22 -4.99 6.96
C GLU A 4 5.25 -4.27 7.91
N ILE A 5 4.59 -3.24 7.38
CA ILE A 5 3.55 -2.50 8.09
C ILE A 5 2.25 -2.72 7.35
N HIS A 6 1.18 -2.79 8.13
CA HIS A 6 -0.15 -3.10 7.67
C HIS A 6 -1.11 -1.97 8.01
N ILE A 7 -1.97 -1.61 7.07
CA ILE A 7 -3.12 -0.74 7.32
C ILE A 7 -4.32 -1.67 7.56
N GLN A 8 -4.85 -1.64 8.78
CA GLN A 8 -6.01 -2.43 9.18
C GLN A 8 -6.96 -1.63 10.07
N ARG A 9 -8.26 -1.90 9.97
CA ARG A 9 -9.28 -1.25 10.82
C ARG A 9 -9.19 -1.75 12.26
N GLY A 10 -9.54 -0.88 13.21
CA GLY A 10 -9.57 -1.23 14.64
C GLY A 10 -10.56 -2.35 14.97
N ASP A 11 -11.64 -2.46 14.21
CA ASP A 11 -12.70 -3.47 14.36
C ASP A 11 -12.46 -4.75 13.54
N ASP A 12 -11.24 -5.00 13.05
CA ASP A 12 -10.90 -6.15 12.17
C ASP A 12 -11.72 -6.20 10.86
N SER A 13 -12.44 -5.13 10.56
CA SER A 13 -13.28 -5.02 9.38
C SER A 13 -12.42 -4.87 8.13
N ALA A 14 -12.66 -5.73 7.14
CA ALA A 14 -11.96 -5.68 5.86
C ALA A 14 -12.22 -4.34 5.15
N ILE A 15 -11.14 -3.64 4.77
CA ILE A 15 -11.21 -2.43 3.94
C ILE A 15 -11.67 -2.86 2.56
N THR A 16 -12.76 -2.29 2.07
CA THR A 16 -13.19 -2.61 0.71
C THR A 16 -12.28 -1.92 -0.31
N LEU A 17 -12.13 -2.53 -1.48
CA LEU A 17 -11.36 -1.95 -2.58
C LEU A 17 -11.84 -0.54 -2.94
N GLN A 18 -13.14 -0.29 -2.89
CA GLN A 18 -13.72 1.00 -3.24
C GLN A 18 -13.31 2.08 -2.23
N GLU A 19 -13.37 1.78 -0.93
CA GLU A 19 -12.89 2.69 0.12
C GLU A 19 -11.39 2.95 -0.03
N TRP A 20 -10.61 1.92 -0.34
CA TRP A 20 -9.19 2.07 -0.60
C TRP A 20 -8.91 3.00 -1.79
N CYS A 21 -9.60 2.81 -2.92
CA CYS A 21 -9.44 3.68 -4.08
C CYS A 21 -9.81 5.14 -3.77
N ASP A 22 -10.88 5.38 -3.01
CA ASP A 22 -11.29 6.73 -2.58
C ASP A 22 -10.23 7.37 -1.67
N ALA A 23 -9.69 6.61 -0.72
CA ALA A 23 -8.64 7.08 0.17
C ALA A 23 -7.33 7.40 -0.56
N VAL A 24 -6.95 6.58 -1.55
CA VAL A 24 -5.76 6.82 -2.38
C VAL A 24 -5.96 8.04 -3.28
N ASP A 25 -7.15 8.23 -3.86
CA ASP A 25 -7.47 9.41 -4.68
C ASP A 25 -7.46 10.71 -3.86
N ALA A 26 -7.89 10.63 -2.60
CA ALA A 26 -7.87 11.76 -1.67
C ALA A 26 -6.47 12.07 -1.08
N ALA A 27 -5.52 11.13 -1.16
CA ALA A 27 -4.20 11.26 -0.55
C ALA A 27 -3.16 11.80 -1.53
N ASP A 28 -2.50 12.89 -1.14
CA ASP A 28 -1.40 13.45 -1.93
C ASP A 28 -0.14 12.57 -1.80
N GLY A 29 0.57 12.35 -2.90
CA GLY A 29 1.76 11.52 -2.95
C GLY A 29 1.52 10.01 -3.10
N VAL A 30 0.27 9.55 -3.18
CA VAL A 30 -0.08 8.14 -3.45
C VAL A 30 -0.94 8.07 -4.71
N ARG A 31 -0.77 7.02 -5.53
CA ARG A 31 -1.61 6.79 -6.70
C ARG A 31 -1.82 5.31 -6.91
N LEU A 32 -2.97 4.94 -7.48
CA LEU A 32 -3.22 3.55 -7.85
C LEU A 32 -2.26 3.11 -8.97
N SER A 33 -1.78 1.88 -8.88
CA SER A 33 -1.02 1.24 -9.96
C SER A 33 -1.94 0.96 -11.14
N THR A 34 -1.68 1.63 -12.26
CA THR A 34 -2.51 1.58 -13.47
C THR A 34 -2.00 0.58 -14.52
N GLU A 35 -0.85 -0.05 -14.30
CA GLU A 35 -0.22 -0.97 -15.26
C GLU A 35 -0.55 -2.44 -14.98
N ASP A 36 -0.94 -3.19 -16.02
CA ASP A 36 -1.23 -4.62 -15.94
C ASP A 36 0.07 -5.45 -15.83
N VAL A 37 0.19 -6.30 -14.79
CA VAL A 37 1.34 -7.19 -14.64
C VAL A 37 1.11 -8.49 -15.43
N VAL A 38 1.77 -8.61 -16.57
CA VAL A 38 1.79 -9.86 -17.36
C VAL A 38 2.92 -10.74 -16.84
N ALA A 39 2.58 -11.84 -16.16
CA ALA A 39 3.55 -12.85 -15.75
C ALA A 39 3.44 -14.06 -16.68
N ARG A 40 4.53 -14.44 -17.35
CA ARG A 40 4.56 -15.65 -18.19
C ARG A 40 5.02 -16.84 -17.35
N ASN A 41 4.25 -17.92 -17.31
CA ASN A 41 4.67 -19.14 -16.65
C ASN A 41 5.81 -19.80 -17.45
N PRO A 42 7.03 -19.92 -16.90
CA PRO A 42 8.16 -20.50 -17.62
C PRO A 42 8.04 -22.02 -17.84
N ALA A 43 7.15 -22.71 -17.11
CA ALA A 43 6.97 -24.16 -17.23
C ALA A 43 5.96 -24.56 -18.31
N THR A 44 4.91 -23.76 -18.52
CA THR A 44 3.82 -24.10 -19.47
C THR A 44 3.75 -23.15 -20.68
N GLY A 45 4.45 -22.01 -20.62
CA GLY A 45 4.40 -20.99 -21.66
C GLY A 45 3.09 -20.19 -21.69
N GLU A 46 2.13 -20.50 -20.81
CA GLU A 46 0.90 -19.75 -20.63
C GLU A 46 1.20 -18.34 -20.10
N GLU A 47 0.57 -17.36 -20.73
CA GLU A 47 0.47 -16.00 -20.19
C GLU A 47 -0.51 -16.02 -19.02
N ILE A 48 0.02 -16.01 -17.80
CA ILE A 48 -0.78 -15.71 -16.62
C ILE A 48 -0.97 -14.19 -16.64
N ARG A 49 -2.07 -13.77 -17.25
CA ARG A 49 -2.61 -12.45 -16.98
C ARG A 49 -3.08 -12.47 -15.53
N ILE A 50 -2.23 -11.98 -14.63
CA ILE A 50 -2.67 -11.60 -13.30
C ILE A 50 -3.54 -10.38 -13.58
N GLY A 51 -4.84 -10.61 -13.80
CA GLY A 51 -5.81 -9.53 -13.84
C GLY A 51 -5.57 -8.67 -12.61
N ARG A 52 -5.43 -7.36 -12.81
CA ARG A 52 -5.12 -6.33 -11.80
C ARG A 52 -5.30 -6.88 -10.40
N ARG A 53 -4.25 -6.89 -9.58
CA ARG A 53 -4.49 -6.89 -8.14
C ARG A 53 -5.14 -5.54 -7.86
N ASP A 54 -6.47 -5.52 -7.94
CA ASP A 54 -7.24 -4.33 -7.69
C ASP A 54 -6.80 -3.80 -6.32
N GLY A 55 -6.24 -2.58 -6.31
CA GLY A 55 -5.81 -1.91 -5.09
C GLY A 55 -4.30 -1.83 -4.85
N ASP A 56 -3.43 -2.37 -5.70
CA ASP A 56 -2.00 -2.02 -5.58
C ASP A 56 -1.79 -0.51 -5.83
N ALA A 57 -0.96 0.12 -5.01
CA ALA A 57 -0.68 1.56 -5.12
C ALA A 57 0.83 1.86 -5.11
N GLN A 58 1.17 2.94 -5.78
CA GLN A 58 2.49 3.54 -5.83
C GLN A 58 2.51 4.74 -4.89
N VAL A 59 3.63 4.89 -4.19
CA VAL A 59 3.91 6.11 -3.43
C VAL A 59 5.04 6.85 -4.12
N TYR A 60 4.95 8.18 -4.11
CA TYR A 60 5.97 9.05 -4.65
C TYR A 60 7.10 9.26 -3.64
N PHE A 61 8.32 8.87 -4.01
CA PHE A 61 9.52 9.08 -3.24
C PHE A 61 10.23 10.31 -3.78
N SER A 62 10.23 11.39 -3.00
CA SER A 62 10.84 12.67 -3.42
C SER A 62 12.36 12.61 -3.53
N ASP A 63 13.03 11.68 -2.83
CA ASP A 63 14.49 11.49 -2.92
C ASP A 63 14.91 10.97 -4.30
N ASP A 64 14.14 10.02 -4.85
CA ASP A 64 14.37 9.41 -6.17
C ASP A 64 13.57 10.06 -7.31
N ASP A 65 12.72 11.06 -7.01
CA ASP A 65 11.74 11.65 -7.94
C ASP A 65 10.91 10.58 -8.67
N ALA A 66 10.58 9.49 -7.97
CA ALA A 66 10.04 8.28 -8.58
C ALA A 66 8.80 7.76 -7.86
N TRP A 67 7.89 7.18 -8.65
CA TRP A 67 6.75 6.43 -8.12
C TRP A 67 7.14 4.98 -7.94
N VAL A 68 7.05 4.48 -6.72
CA VAL A 68 7.45 3.10 -6.39
C VAL A 68 6.23 2.33 -5.91
N SER A 69 5.96 1.20 -6.57
CA SER A 69 4.91 0.26 -6.19
C SER A 69 5.31 -0.47 -4.91
N CYS A 70 4.80 -0.02 -3.78
CA CYS A 70 5.14 -0.53 -2.45
C CYS A 70 3.92 -0.87 -1.58
N LEU A 71 2.73 -0.38 -1.94
CA LEU A 71 1.49 -0.67 -1.25
C LEU A 71 0.80 -1.85 -1.92
N HIS A 72 0.64 -2.92 -1.15
CA HIS A 72 0.01 -4.14 -1.61
C HIS A 72 -1.34 -4.35 -0.91
N PHE A 73 -2.44 -4.20 -1.65
CA PHE A 73 -3.78 -4.49 -1.14
C PHE A 73 -4.08 -5.99 -1.26
N SER A 74 -4.46 -6.62 -0.15
CA SER A 74 -4.81 -8.04 -0.13
C SER A 74 -5.82 -8.33 0.99
N GLN A 75 -6.93 -8.99 0.66
CA GLN A 75 -7.93 -9.44 1.64
C GLN A 75 -8.44 -8.34 2.60
N GLY A 76 -8.53 -7.09 2.14
CA GLY A 76 -9.03 -5.97 2.94
C GLY A 76 -8.04 -5.40 3.95
N ARG A 77 -6.75 -5.71 3.80
CA ARG A 77 -5.63 -5.03 4.46
C ARG A 77 -4.63 -4.57 3.42
N ILE A 78 -3.89 -3.52 3.73
CA ILE A 78 -2.79 -3.05 2.91
C ILE A 78 -1.51 -3.40 3.63
N SER A 79 -0.56 -3.99 2.92
CA SER A 79 0.77 -4.29 3.45
C SER A 79 1.81 -3.53 2.64
N PHE A 80 2.78 -2.94 3.31
CA PHE A 80 3.90 -2.28 2.65
C PHE A 80 5.18 -2.47 3.45
N ARG A 81 6.31 -2.27 2.78
CA ARG A 81 7.61 -2.22 3.46
C ARG A 81 7.96 -0.77 3.75
N PRO A 82 8.14 -0.39 5.03
CA PRO A 82 8.65 0.92 5.33
C PRO A 82 10.07 1.05 4.76
N GLY A 83 10.31 2.15 4.05
CA GLY A 83 11.66 2.58 3.72
C GLY A 83 12.40 3.08 4.96
N ASN A 84 13.70 3.36 4.82
CA ASN A 84 14.51 3.88 5.92
C ASN A 84 14.02 5.25 6.45
N ASP A 85 13.25 5.96 5.64
CA ASP A 85 12.66 7.27 5.96
C ASP A 85 11.34 7.15 6.73
N PHE A 86 10.74 5.97 6.86
CA PHE A 86 9.42 5.82 7.50
C PHE A 86 9.44 6.12 9.01
N ASP A 87 10.56 5.91 9.69
CA ASP A 87 10.69 6.28 11.11
C ASP A 87 10.61 7.80 11.29
N ASP A 88 10.96 8.57 10.25
CA ASP A 88 10.85 10.01 10.25
C ASP A 88 9.39 10.46 10.13
N LYS A 89 8.91 11.17 11.16
CA LYS A 89 7.53 11.69 11.21
C LYS A 89 7.28 12.74 10.14
N ASP A 90 8.34 13.39 9.66
CA ASP A 90 8.26 14.38 8.61
C ASP A 90 8.36 13.74 7.21
N SER A 91 8.51 12.41 7.12
CA SER A 91 8.47 11.73 5.83
C SER A 91 7.14 11.98 5.10
N PRO A 92 7.15 12.50 3.85
CA PRO A 92 5.93 12.65 3.06
C PRO A 92 5.24 11.30 2.85
N PHE A 93 6.04 10.22 2.76
CA PHE A 93 5.56 8.85 2.67
C PHE A 93 4.73 8.46 3.91
N ARG A 94 5.27 8.67 5.12
CA ARG A 94 4.54 8.37 6.36
C ARG A 94 3.28 9.23 6.48
N ARG A 95 3.37 10.53 6.21
CA ARG A 95 2.21 11.45 6.30
C ARG A 95 1.07 11.03 5.38
N ALA A 96 1.38 10.62 4.15
CA ALA A 96 0.37 10.15 3.22
C ALA A 96 -0.31 8.87 3.72
N LEU A 97 0.46 7.93 4.28
CA LEU A 97 -0.09 6.68 4.84
C LEU A 97 -0.93 6.92 6.09
N VAL A 98 -0.53 7.83 6.97
CA VAL A 98 -1.31 8.24 8.14
C VAL A 98 -2.62 8.90 7.69
N ALA A 99 -2.57 9.77 6.68
CA ALA A 99 -3.78 10.40 6.13
C ALA A 99 -4.76 9.37 5.54
N ILE A 100 -4.25 8.39 4.79
CA ILE A 100 -5.04 7.29 4.25
C ILE A 100 -5.65 6.45 5.38
N ALA A 101 -4.85 6.09 6.38
CA ALA A 101 -5.32 5.33 7.53
C ALA A 101 -6.43 6.09 8.27
N ALA A 102 -6.26 7.39 8.51
CA ALA A 102 -7.27 8.24 9.13
C ALA A 102 -8.56 8.33 8.29
N HIS A 103 -8.45 8.45 6.96
CA HIS A 103 -9.62 8.48 6.06
C HIS A 103 -10.40 7.15 6.08
N LEU A 104 -9.70 6.04 6.25
CA LEU A 104 -10.27 4.70 6.29
C LEU A 104 -10.74 4.24 7.68
N ASP A 105 -10.60 5.09 8.71
CA ASP A 105 -10.74 4.73 10.13
C ASP A 105 -9.89 3.48 10.48
N ALA A 106 -8.68 3.46 9.94
CA ALA A 106 -7.71 2.39 10.05
C ALA A 106 -6.46 2.86 10.80
N LYS A 107 -5.63 1.88 11.19
CA LYS A 107 -4.37 2.10 11.89
C LYS A 107 -3.23 1.43 11.14
N LEU A 108 -2.06 2.06 11.23
CA LEU A 108 -0.80 1.49 10.77
C LEU A 108 -0.27 0.59 11.88
N VAL A 109 -0.12 -0.69 11.58
CA VAL A 109 0.30 -1.74 12.51
C VAL A 109 1.50 -2.48 11.93
N GLY A 110 2.64 -2.42 12.60
CA GLY A 110 3.82 -3.20 12.23
C GLY A 110 3.66 -4.70 12.47
N ASP A 111 4.53 -5.50 11.87
CA ASP A 111 4.56 -6.96 12.07
C ASP A 111 4.69 -7.37 13.56
N GLU A 112 5.36 -6.53 14.36
CA GLU A 112 5.52 -6.73 15.82
C GLU A 112 4.32 -6.22 16.65
N GLY A 113 3.26 -5.71 16.01
CA GLY A 113 2.06 -5.18 16.67
C GLY A 113 2.19 -3.75 17.17
N GLU A 114 3.28 -3.07 16.85
CA GLU A 114 3.46 -1.64 17.10
C GLU A 114 2.51 -0.81 16.23
N THR A 115 2.01 0.30 16.77
CA THR A 115 1.09 1.20 16.07
C THR A 115 1.74 2.53 15.77
N TYR A 116 1.50 3.04 14.56
CA TYR A 116 1.99 4.34 14.12
C TYR A 116 0.84 5.32 13.97
N ASP A 117 0.98 6.47 14.63
CA ASP A 117 0.12 7.65 14.53
C ASP A 117 0.89 8.77 13.82
#